data_AF-A0A953RNI8-F1
#
_entry.id   AF-A0A953RNI8-F1
#
_cell.length_a   1.000
_cell.length_b   1.000
_cell.length_c   1.000
_cell.angle_alpha   90.00
_cell.angle_beta   90.00
_cell.angle_gamma   90.00
#
_symmetry.space_group_name_H-M   'P 1'
#
loop_
_entity.id
_entity.type
_entity.pdbx_description
1 polymer ?
#
loop_
_entity_poly.entity_id
_entity_poly.type
_entity_poly.pdbx_seq_one_letter_code
_entity_poly.pdbx_strand_id
1 'polypeptide(L)'
;TEGTGDRGATPTIQKETVDLIYGLDRAGWEAYAKTMKPPAGWKMLLQPHDTGTNAAAFEVKTSIGISIQPVYFDASNRPVSIIWQSLYPRGTLPNVPDDYLRNYKSELHKDLGERYSVSAETFKAERFSGFMVTIYERKATTNG
;
A
#
# COMPACT_ATOMS: atom_id res chain seq x y z
N THR A 1 8.86 -8.57 -30.51
CA THR A 1 7.68 -8.91 -29.68
C THR A 1 8.15 -8.98 -28.25
N GLU A 2 8.14 -7.83 -27.56
CA GLU A 2 8.47 -7.77 -26.14
C GLU A 2 7.30 -8.37 -25.37
N GLY A 3 7.53 -9.56 -24.82
CA GLY A 3 6.62 -10.17 -23.86
C GLY A 3 6.67 -9.35 -22.58
N THR A 4 5.70 -8.47 -22.41
CA THR A 4 5.28 -8.00 -21.09
C THR A 4 4.80 -9.21 -20.32
N GLY A 5 5.75 -9.90 -19.69
CA GLY A 5 5.48 -10.96 -18.74
C GLY A 5 4.45 -10.44 -17.75
N ASP A 6 3.30 -11.11 -17.76
CA ASP A 6 2.10 -10.84 -16.99
C ASP A 6 2.49 -10.56 -15.52
N ARG A 7 2.68 -9.27 -15.20
CA ARG A 7 2.79 -8.80 -13.83
C ARG A 7 1.40 -8.98 -13.26
N GLY A 8 1.11 -10.17 -12.71
CA GLY A 8 -0.16 -10.50 -12.08
C GLY A 8 -0.69 -9.27 -11.34
N ALA A 9 -1.82 -8.76 -11.82
CA ALA A 9 -2.28 -7.39 -11.66
C ALA A 9 -2.24 -6.94 -10.18
N THR A 10 -1.11 -6.37 -9.78
CA THR A 10 -0.95 -5.73 -8.49
C THR A 10 -1.20 -4.24 -8.76
N PRO A 11 -2.35 -3.67 -8.37
CA PRO A 11 -2.60 -2.24 -8.43
C PRO A 11 -1.36 -1.41 -8.08
N THR A 12 -0.93 -0.60 -9.05
CA THR A 12 0.21 0.29 -8.91
C THR A 12 -0.13 1.39 -7.91
N ILE A 13 0.80 1.71 -7.01
CA ILE A 13 0.67 2.83 -6.09
C ILE A 13 0.75 4.13 -6.90
N GLN A 14 -0.32 4.92 -6.90
CA GLN A 14 -0.40 6.18 -7.63
C GLN A 14 -0.29 7.37 -6.69
N LYS A 15 0.41 8.42 -7.13
CA LYS A 15 0.64 9.64 -6.34
C LYS A 15 -0.66 10.30 -5.91
N GLU A 16 -1.66 10.34 -6.79
CA GLU A 16 -2.97 10.95 -6.53
C GLU A 16 -3.70 10.23 -5.39
N THR A 17 -3.58 8.90 -5.32
CA THR A 17 -4.15 8.10 -4.23
C THR A 17 -3.41 8.39 -2.91
N VAL A 18 -2.09 8.49 -2.96
CA VAL A 18 -1.26 8.84 -1.79
C VAL A 18 -1.58 10.25 -1.28
N ASP A 19 -1.63 11.24 -2.18
CA ASP A 19 -1.99 12.63 -1.84
C ASP A 19 -3.39 12.70 -1.22
N LEU A 20 -4.37 11.98 -1.81
CA LEU A 20 -5.73 11.90 -1.27
C LEU A 20 -5.72 11.36 0.15
N ILE A 21 -5.08 10.21 0.40
CA ILE A 21 -5.07 9.57 1.73
C ILE A 21 -4.38 10.49 2.76
N TYR A 22 -3.28 11.16 2.39
CA TYR A 22 -2.62 12.13 3.28
C TYR A 22 -3.47 13.38 3.56
N GLY A 23 -4.45 13.67 2.70
CA GLY A 23 -5.42 14.74 2.90
C GLY A 23 -6.62 14.36 3.79
N LEU A 24 -6.78 13.08 4.15
CA LEU A 24 -7.90 12.60 4.96
C LEU A 24 -7.48 12.46 6.43
N ASP A 25 -8.33 12.97 7.33
CA ASP A 25 -8.30 12.56 8.72
C ASP A 25 -8.83 11.11 8.87
N ARG A 26 -8.78 10.57 10.10
CA ARG A 26 -9.24 9.20 10.35
C ARG A 26 -10.69 8.97 9.94
N ALA A 27 -11.59 9.90 10.25
CA ALA A 27 -13.01 9.76 9.91
C ALA A 27 -13.25 9.83 8.39
N GLY A 28 -12.51 10.71 7.70
CA GLY A 28 -12.50 10.83 6.25
C GLY A 28 -12.01 9.56 5.58
N TRP A 29 -10.95 8.93 6.09
CA TRP A 29 -10.49 7.63 5.62
C TRP A 29 -11.54 6.53 5.83
N GLU A 30 -12.14 6.44 7.02
CA GLU A 30 -13.19 5.46 7.33
C GLU A 30 -14.40 5.59 6.39
N ALA A 31 -14.78 6.82 6.03
CA ALA A 31 -15.83 7.08 5.07
C ALA A 31 -15.39 6.69 3.65
N TYR A 32 -14.19 7.10 3.23
CA TYR A 32 -13.65 6.82 1.91
C TYR A 32 -13.47 5.31 1.65
N ALA A 33 -12.92 4.56 2.61
CA ALA A 33 -12.68 3.14 2.50
C ALA A 33 -13.97 2.34 2.18
N LYS A 34 -15.13 2.79 2.69
CA LYS A 34 -16.44 2.20 2.41
C LYS A 34 -16.94 2.44 0.99
N THR A 35 -16.41 3.45 0.30
CA THR A 35 -16.78 3.77 -1.09
C THR A 35 -15.93 3.01 -2.12
N MET A 36 -14.79 2.46 -1.70
CA MET A 36 -13.89 1.74 -2.58
C MET A 36 -14.57 0.49 -3.15
N LYS A 37 -14.42 0.30 -4.46
CA LYS A 37 -14.91 -0.89 -5.16
C LYS A 37 -13.71 -1.64 -5.73
N PRO A 38 -13.50 -2.91 -5.34
CA PRO A 38 -12.41 -3.68 -5.89
C PRO A 38 -12.74 -4.06 -7.35
N PRO A 39 -11.74 -4.47 -8.16
CA PRO A 39 -11.97 -4.99 -9.50
C PRO A 39 -12.93 -6.18 -9.52
N ALA A 40 -13.52 -6.47 -10.68
CA ALA A 40 -14.37 -7.64 -10.84
C ALA A 40 -13.60 -8.93 -10.47
N GLY A 41 -14.25 -9.82 -9.71
CA GLY A 41 -13.62 -11.06 -9.22
C GLY A 41 -12.78 -10.89 -7.96
N TRP A 42 -12.69 -9.68 -7.40
CA TRP A 42 -12.06 -9.40 -6.12
C TRP A 42 -13.10 -9.13 -5.02
N LYS A 43 -12.74 -9.41 -3.77
CA LYS A 43 -13.55 -9.11 -2.59
C LYS A 43 -12.85 -8.09 -1.71
N MET A 44 -13.59 -7.06 -1.29
CA MET A 44 -13.12 -6.07 -0.33
C MET A 44 -13.39 -6.55 1.10
N LEU A 45 -12.43 -6.33 1.97
CA LEU A 45 -12.50 -6.53 3.41
C LEU A 45 -12.01 -5.25 4.09
N LEU A 46 -12.84 -4.72 4.98
CA LEU A 46 -12.47 -3.58 5.84
C LEU A 46 -12.22 -4.11 7.24
N GLN A 47 -11.00 -3.95 7.75
CA GLN A 47 -10.59 -4.41 9.07
C GLN A 47 -10.28 -3.20 9.95
N PRO A 48 -11.13 -2.87 10.93
CA PRO A 48 -10.86 -1.78 11.85
C PRO A 48 -9.59 -2.03 12.67
N HIS A 49 -8.76 -1.00 12.81
CA HIS A 49 -7.64 -0.96 13.76
C HIS A 49 -7.65 0.35 14.54
N ASP A 50 -6.98 0.35 15.69
CA ASP A 50 -6.84 1.54 16.54
C ASP A 50 -6.14 2.70 15.82
N THR A 51 -5.29 2.40 14.85
CA THR A 51 -4.56 3.38 14.03
C THR A 51 -5.25 3.71 12.71
N GLY A 52 -6.46 3.21 12.45
CA GLY A 52 -7.20 3.41 11.20
C GLY A 52 -7.48 2.09 10.46
N THR A 53 -8.65 2.01 9.81
CA THR A 53 -9.07 0.80 9.08
C THR A 53 -8.07 0.37 8.00
N ASN A 54 -7.78 -0.92 7.95
CA ASN A 54 -7.09 -1.56 6.83
C ASN A 54 -8.15 -1.92 5.77
N ALA A 55 -8.01 -1.37 4.57
CA ALA A 55 -8.82 -1.73 3.41
C ALA A 55 -8.05 -2.72 2.55
N ALA A 56 -8.52 -3.98 2.51
CA ALA A 56 -7.88 -5.06 1.80
C ALA A 56 -8.78 -5.62 0.69
N ALA A 57 -8.25 -5.74 -0.53
CA ALA A 57 -8.91 -6.39 -1.65
C ALA A 57 -8.19 -7.70 -2.00
N PHE A 58 -8.94 -8.79 -2.19
CA PHE A 58 -8.39 -10.10 -2.53
C PHE A 58 -9.04 -10.66 -3.79
N GLU A 59 -8.24 -11.16 -4.74
CA GLU A 59 -8.73 -11.94 -5.85
C GLU A 59 -9.27 -13.29 -5.36
N VAL A 60 -10.53 -13.61 -5.68
CA VAL A 60 -11.22 -14.79 -5.13
C VAL A 60 -10.56 -16.11 -5.54
N LYS A 61 -9.97 -16.18 -6.74
CA LYS A 61 -9.41 -17.43 -7.28
C LYS A 61 -8.05 -17.77 -6.68
N THR A 62 -7.18 -16.78 -6.52
CA THR A 62 -5.78 -16.98 -6.12
C THR A 62 -5.56 -16.64 -4.65
N SER A 63 -6.47 -15.91 -4.01
CA SER A 63 -6.29 -15.31 -2.69
C SER A 63 -5.10 -14.35 -2.59
N ILE A 64 -4.56 -13.91 -3.73
CA ILE A 64 -3.62 -12.78 -3.78
C ILE A 64 -4.43 -11.51 -3.49
N GLY A 65 -3.85 -10.61 -2.72
CA GLY A 65 -4.53 -9.37 -2.35
C GLY A 65 -3.60 -8.19 -2.19
N ILE A 66 -4.23 -7.06 -1.93
CA ILE A 66 -3.55 -5.82 -1.58
C ILE A 66 -4.26 -5.22 -0.37
N SER A 67 -3.50 -4.64 0.54
CA SER A 67 -4.03 -3.85 1.64
C SER A 67 -3.47 -2.43 1.62
N ILE A 68 -4.31 -1.50 2.06
CA ILE A 68 -3.95 -0.10 2.30
C ILE A 68 -4.40 0.25 3.72
N GLN A 69 -3.47 0.74 4.52
CA GLN A 69 -3.75 1.23 5.87
C GLN A 69 -2.98 2.54 6.10
N PRO A 70 -3.66 3.70 6.09
CA PRO A 70 -3.12 4.89 6.74
C PRO A 70 -3.03 4.65 8.25
N VAL A 71 -1.92 5.07 8.84
CA VAL A 71 -1.66 4.98 10.27
C VAL A 71 -1.84 6.36 10.88
N TYR A 72 -2.81 6.50 11.78
CA TYR A 72 -3.08 7.70 12.57
C TYR A 72 -2.58 7.50 14.00
N PHE A 73 -2.04 8.55 14.60
CA PHE A 73 -1.83 8.65 16.05
C PHE A 73 -2.82 9.64 16.64
N ASP A 74 -3.21 9.42 17.90
CA ASP A 74 -4.21 10.23 18.58
C ASP A 74 -3.82 11.72 18.55
N ALA A 75 -4.78 12.56 18.11
CA ALA A 75 -4.66 13.99 17.81
C ALA A 75 -4.10 14.40 16.42
N SER A 76 -3.74 13.47 15.53
CA SER A 76 -3.31 13.85 14.17
C SER A 76 -4.49 13.95 13.19
N ASN A 77 -4.62 15.11 12.53
CA ASN A 77 -5.57 15.32 11.43
C ASN A 77 -5.15 14.64 10.11
N ARG A 78 -4.00 13.96 10.10
CA ARG A 78 -3.46 13.26 8.92
C ARG A 78 -2.73 11.97 9.30
N PRO A 79 -2.55 11.02 8.38
CA PRO A 79 -1.74 9.83 8.64
C PRO A 79 -0.27 10.22 8.94
N VAL A 80 0.38 9.50 9.85
CA VAL A 80 1.84 9.58 10.03
C VAL A 80 2.59 8.74 8.99
N SER A 81 1.92 7.72 8.45
CA SER A 81 2.39 6.91 7.34
C SER A 81 1.22 6.24 6.62
N ILE A 82 1.49 5.70 5.44
CA ILE A 82 0.58 4.79 4.73
C ILE A 82 1.33 3.47 4.55
N ILE A 83 0.74 2.38 5.02
CA ILE A 83 1.20 1.01 4.78
C ILE A 83 0.43 0.45 3.59
N TRP A 84 1.17 0.05 2.56
CA TRP A 84 0.62 -0.62 1.38
C TRP A 84 1.27 -1.99 1.26
N GLN A 85 0.47 -3.05 1.18
CA GLN A 85 1.02 -4.42 1.12
C GLN A 85 0.49 -5.16 -0.10
N SER A 86 1.36 -5.93 -0.74
CA SER A 86 0.98 -7.00 -1.66
C SER A 86 0.97 -8.31 -0.87
N LEU A 87 -0.18 -8.96 -0.79
CA LEU A 87 -0.45 -10.13 0.02
C LEU A 87 -0.49 -11.37 -0.87
N TYR A 88 0.40 -12.32 -0.63
CA TYR A 88 0.41 -13.62 -1.29
C TYR A 88 0.14 -14.71 -0.27
N PRO A 89 -0.71 -15.70 -0.58
CA PRO A 89 -0.83 -16.89 0.26
C PRO A 89 0.54 -17.47 0.59
N ARG A 90 0.72 -17.95 1.81
CA ARG A 90 2.01 -18.48 2.26
C ARG A 90 2.55 -19.52 1.28
N GLY A 91 3.82 -19.37 0.88
CA GLY A 91 4.48 -20.27 -0.08
C GLY A 91 4.23 -19.92 -1.56
N THR A 92 3.46 -18.88 -1.85
CA THR A 92 3.17 -18.42 -3.22
C THR A 92 3.81 -17.07 -3.56
N LEU A 93 4.62 -16.52 -2.66
CA LEU A 93 5.38 -15.30 -2.94
C LEU A 93 6.27 -15.54 -4.18
N PRO A 94 6.20 -14.69 -5.21
CA PRO A 94 7.02 -14.85 -6.41
C PRO A 94 8.50 -14.83 -6.05
N ASN A 95 9.28 -15.66 -6.73
CA ASN A 95 10.73 -15.54 -6.67
C ASN A 95 11.14 -14.27 -7.43
N VAL A 96 11.64 -13.29 -6.69
CA VAL A 96 12.06 -11.99 -7.25
C VAL A 96 13.58 -11.86 -7.16
N PRO A 97 14.22 -11.12 -8.08
CA PRO A 97 15.63 -10.79 -7.98
C PRO A 97 15.98 -10.11 -6.65
N ASP A 98 17.22 -10.28 -6.18
CA ASP A 98 17.71 -9.69 -4.92
C ASP A 98 17.58 -8.15 -4.88
N ASP A 99 17.61 -7.50 -6.04
CA ASP A 99 17.48 -6.06 -6.17
C ASP A 99 16.05 -5.55 -6.40
N TYR A 100 15.07 -6.44 -6.50
CA TYR A 100 13.68 -6.11 -6.82
C TYR A 100 13.12 -5.00 -5.92
N LEU A 101 13.21 -5.17 -4.60
CA LEU A 101 12.66 -4.19 -3.64
C LEU A 101 13.38 -2.84 -3.69
N ARG A 102 14.69 -2.86 -3.96
CA ARG A 102 15.49 -1.64 -4.10
C ARG A 102 15.07 -0.86 -5.34
N ASN A 103 14.91 -1.56 -6.47
CA ASN A 103 14.49 -0.96 -7.73
C ASN A 103 13.06 -0.44 -7.62
N TYR A 104 12.15 -1.24 -7.07
CA TYR A 104 10.75 -0.86 -6.84
C TYR A 104 10.63 0.38 -5.95
N LYS A 105 11.36 0.43 -4.82
CA LYS A 105 11.42 1.62 -3.95
C LYS A 105 11.93 2.86 -4.71
N SER A 106 12.97 2.69 -5.54
CA SER A 106 13.58 3.79 -6.30
C SER A 106 12.61 4.35 -7.33
N GLU A 107 11.94 3.50 -8.09
CA GLU A 107 10.91 3.87 -9.06
C GLU A 107 9.73 4.55 -8.37
N LEU A 108 9.20 3.94 -7.31
CA LEU A 108 8.09 4.51 -6.56
C LEU A 108 8.45 5.88 -5.95
N HIS A 109 9.67 6.06 -5.47
CA HIS A 109 10.10 7.37 -4.98
C HIS A 109 10.12 8.43 -6.09
N LYS A 110 10.56 8.07 -7.31
CA LYS A 110 10.53 8.99 -8.46
C LYS A 110 9.08 9.36 -8.82
N ASP A 111 8.17 8.40 -8.81
CA ASP A 111 6.77 8.61 -9.16
C ASP A 111 6.02 9.44 -8.11
N LEU A 112 6.28 9.22 -6.82
CA LEU A 112 5.66 9.98 -5.73
C LEU A 112 6.27 11.38 -5.55
N GLY A 113 7.53 11.56 -5.93
CA GLY A 113 8.27 12.81 -5.80
C GLY A 113 8.83 13.09 -4.41
N GLU A 114 9.48 14.25 -4.27
CA GLU A 114 10.27 14.61 -3.07
C GLU A 114 9.44 14.83 -1.80
N ARG A 115 8.13 15.06 -1.94
CA ARG A 115 7.20 15.17 -0.80
C ARG A 115 7.20 13.90 0.05
N TYR A 116 7.51 12.74 -0.55
CA TYR A 116 7.40 11.45 0.11
C TYR A 116 8.77 10.78 0.29
N SER A 117 8.90 10.01 1.35
CA SER A 117 9.93 8.98 1.49
C SER A 117 9.28 7.60 1.54
N VAL A 118 10.01 6.59 1.09
CA VAL A 118 9.49 5.23 0.89
C VAL A 118 10.45 4.23 1.51
N SER A 119 9.93 3.30 2.31
CA SER A 119 10.60 2.04 2.65
C SER A 119 9.88 0.88 1.97
N ALA A 120 10.61 -0.18 1.67
CA ALA A 120 10.04 -1.40 1.11
C ALA A 120 10.77 -2.62 1.72
N GLU A 121 10.01 -3.62 2.12
CA GLU A 121 10.54 -4.85 2.73
C GLU A 121 9.68 -6.07 2.36
N THR A 122 10.22 -7.27 2.58
CA THR A 122 9.39 -8.49 2.58
C THR A 122 8.86 -8.74 3.97
N PHE A 123 7.68 -9.34 4.07
CA PHE A 123 7.16 -9.81 5.35
C PHE A 123 6.66 -11.25 5.24
N LYS A 124 6.62 -11.94 6.38
CA LYS A 124 6.00 -13.25 6.55
C LYS A 124 5.11 -13.21 7.79
N ALA A 125 3.83 -13.46 7.56
CA ALA A 125 2.80 -13.62 8.59
C ALA A 125 2.28 -15.07 8.57
N GLU A 126 1.34 -15.39 9.46
CA GLU A 126 0.83 -16.75 9.62
C GLU A 126 0.28 -17.32 8.30
N ARG A 127 -0.59 -16.55 7.62
CA ARG A 127 -1.31 -16.95 6.39
C ARG A 127 -0.76 -16.35 5.11
N PHE A 128 0.01 -15.27 5.22
CA PHE A 128 0.48 -14.49 4.08
C PHE A 128 1.97 -14.24 4.13
N SER A 129 2.56 -14.09 2.97
CA SER A 129 3.87 -13.49 2.75
C SER A 129 3.73 -12.40 1.70
N GLY A 130 4.62 -11.43 1.68
CA GLY A 130 4.40 -10.33 0.76
C GLY A 130 5.49 -9.30 0.74
N PHE A 131 5.19 -8.23 0.00
CA PHE A 131 5.95 -7.00 -0.02
C PHE A 131 5.15 -5.96 0.75
N MET A 132 5.83 -5.23 1.63
CA MET A 132 5.27 -4.10 2.36
C MET A 132 6.01 -2.85 1.94
N VAL A 133 5.25 -1.82 1.61
CA VAL A 133 5.73 -0.48 1.36
C VAL A 133 5.18 0.42 2.44
N THR A 134 6.05 1.21 3.06
CA THR A 134 5.63 2.29 3.96
C THR A 134 6.00 3.62 3.34
N ILE A 135 5.01 4.48 3.18
CA ILE A 135 5.15 5.81 2.60
C ILE A 135 5.02 6.82 3.74
N TYR A 136 5.97 7.73 3.85
CA TYR A 136 5.98 8.83 4.81
C TYR A 136 5.94 10.16 4.07
N GLU A 137 5.10 11.10 4.53
CA GLU A 137 5.21 12.51 4.12
C GLU A 137 6.45 13.11 4.78
N ARG A 138 7.36 13.68 3.99
CA ARG A 138 8.51 14.41 4.54
C ARG A 138 7.99 15.70 5.19
N LYS A 139 8.40 15.94 6.43
CA LYS A 139 8.22 17.26 7.03
C LYS A 139 9.03 18.26 6.22
N ALA A 140 8.42 19.41 5.88
CA ALA A 140 9.17 20.51 5.28
C ALA A 140 10.36 20.84 6.19
N THR A 141 11.57 20.77 5.65
CA THR A 141 12.73 21.37 6.30
C THR A 141 12.51 22.88 6.28
N THR A 142 11.94 23.42 7.36
CA THR A 142 12.10 24.85 7.65
C THR A 142 13.59 25.07 7.90
N ASN A 143 14.29 25.54 6.88
CA ASN A 143 15.59 26.17 7.07
C ASN A 143 15.33 27.43 7.91
N GLY A 144 15.66 27.35 9.20
CA GLY A 144 15.72 28.50 10.10
C GLY A 144 16.98 29.32 9.87
#